data_AF-Q58T35-F1
#
_entry.id   AF-Q58T35-F1
#
_cell.length_a   1.000
_cell.length_b   1.000
_cell.length_c   1.000
_cell.angle_alpha   90.00
_cell.angle_beta   90.00
_cell.angle_gamma   90.00
#
_symmetry.space_group_name_H-M   'P 1'
#
loop_
_entity.id
_entity.type
_entity.pdbx_description
1 polymer ?
#
loop_
_entity_poly.entity_id
_entity_poly.type
_entity_poly.pdbx_seq_one_letter_code
_entity_poly.pdbx_strand_id
1 'polypeptide(L)'
;RDSDSPAYVAPEVINRKGYDGAKADIWSCGVVLFVLLAGYLPFHDSNLMELYRKIGKAEYRFPNWFPLEVRRLLSKILDPNPKTRISITKIMENSWFQKGLDPVLRITETGEKEPADLEVEAVFGSNERANARSQST
;
A
#
# COMPACT_ATOMS: atom_id res chain seq x y z
N ARG A 1 -10.26 20.96 10.18
CA ARG A 1 -9.49 20.70 11.43
C ARG A 1 -8.62 19.53 11.07
N ASP A 2 -7.43 19.85 10.59
CA ASP A 2 -6.59 18.95 9.80
C ASP A 2 -6.12 17.80 10.68
N SER A 3 -6.79 16.67 10.52
CA SER A 3 -6.53 15.43 11.22
C SER A 3 -5.36 14.73 10.54
N ASP A 4 -4.17 15.33 10.64
CA ASP A 4 -2.93 14.60 10.42
C ASP A 4 -2.85 13.53 11.51
N SER A 5 -3.39 12.35 11.22
CA SER A 5 -3.36 11.23 12.15
C SER A 5 -1.92 10.72 12.22
N PRO A 6 -1.21 10.89 13.35
CA PRO A 6 0.17 10.42 13.47
C PRO A 6 0.28 8.89 13.41
N ALA A 7 -0.86 8.17 13.33
CA ALA A 7 -0.94 6.72 13.23
C ALA A 7 -0.21 6.13 12.00
N TYR A 8 -0.05 6.91 10.92
CA TYR A 8 0.68 6.48 9.72
C TYR A 8 2.17 6.85 9.75
N VAL A 9 2.57 7.72 10.67
CA VAL A 9 3.92 8.29 10.68
C VAL A 9 4.89 7.34 11.38
N ALA A 10 6.05 7.11 10.75
CA ALA A 10 7.09 6.27 11.31
C ALA A 10 7.70 6.89 12.59
N PRO A 11 8.12 6.08 13.58
CA PRO A 11 8.62 6.56 14.86
C PRO A 11 9.84 7.48 14.74
N GLU A 12 10.70 7.25 13.75
CA GLU A 12 11.87 8.09 13.49
C GLU A 12 11.51 9.49 12.96
N VAL A 13 10.42 9.62 12.19
CA VAL A 13 9.93 10.89 11.64
C VAL A 13 9.35 11.76 12.75
N ILE A 14 8.61 11.14 13.68
CA ILE A 14 8.08 11.80 14.88
C ILE A 14 9.20 12.41 15.71
N ASN A 15 10.33 11.70 15.82
CA ASN A 15 11.49 12.15 16.60
C ASN A 15 12.35 13.21 15.91
N ARG A 16 12.00 13.67 14.69
CA ARG A 16 12.71 14.69 13.90
C ARG A 16 14.22 14.48 13.77
N LYS A 17 14.69 13.24 13.92
CA LYS A 17 16.03 12.85 13.52
C LYS A 17 15.97 12.64 12.02
N GLY A 18 16.96 13.10 11.27
CA GLY A 18 17.01 12.85 9.83
C GLY A 18 16.67 11.38 9.54
N TYR A 19 15.71 11.16 8.65
CA TYR A 19 15.11 9.85 8.42
C TYR A 19 15.34 9.41 6.98
N ASP A 20 15.34 8.10 6.77
CA ASP A 20 15.34 7.50 5.45
C ASP A 20 13.89 7.48 4.94
N GLY A 21 13.59 8.30 3.92
CA GLY A 21 12.25 8.42 3.35
C GLY A 21 11.69 7.08 2.88
N ALA A 22 12.51 6.24 2.25
CA ALA A 22 12.07 4.93 1.78
C ALA A 22 11.66 4.01 2.95
N LYS A 23 12.35 4.10 4.09
CA LYS A 23 11.99 3.34 5.29
C LYS A 23 10.71 3.87 5.94
N ALA A 24 10.53 5.18 5.97
CA ALA A 24 9.30 5.81 6.46
C ALA A 24 8.10 5.44 5.58
N ASP A 25 8.27 5.39 4.25
CA ASP A 25 7.23 4.96 3.32
C ASP A 25 6.84 3.49 3.54
N ILE A 26 7.83 2.60 3.74
CA ILE A 26 7.57 1.18 4.06
C ILE A 26 6.72 1.04 5.32
N TRP A 27 6.99 1.84 6.36
CA TRP A 27 6.16 1.86 7.57
C TRP A 27 4.73 2.28 7.27
N SER A 28 4.55 3.41 6.57
CA SER A 28 3.24 3.94 6.19
C SER A 28 2.45 2.93 5.35
N CYS A 29 3.08 2.30 4.36
CA CYS A 29 2.50 1.23 3.56
C CYS A 29 2.10 0.02 4.42
N GLY A 30 2.89 -0.32 5.44
CA GLY A 30 2.54 -1.38 6.40
C GLY A 30 1.30 -1.07 7.22
N VAL A 31 1.13 0.17 7.66
CA VAL A 31 -0.08 0.62 8.37
C VAL A 31 -1.30 0.53 7.46
N VAL A 32 -1.19 1.03 6.22
CA VAL A 32 -2.27 0.94 5.23
C VAL A 32 -2.62 -0.52 4.93
N LEU A 33 -1.62 -1.38 4.71
CA LEU A 33 -1.84 -2.80 4.47
C LEU A 33 -2.56 -3.47 5.65
N PHE A 34 -2.18 -3.15 6.88
CA PHE A 34 -2.89 -3.63 8.06
C PHE A 34 -4.37 -3.21 8.03
N VAL A 35 -4.64 -1.93 7.77
CA VAL A 35 -6.02 -1.40 7.70
C VAL A 35 -6.84 -2.10 6.63
N LEU A 36 -6.27 -2.32 5.44
CA LEU A 36 -6.95 -3.02 4.34
C LEU A 36 -7.34 -4.46 4.71
N LEU A 37 -6.53 -5.15 5.52
CA LEU A 37 -6.77 -6.54 5.91
C LEU A 37 -7.59 -6.69 7.20
N ALA A 38 -7.46 -5.75 8.14
CA ALA A 38 -8.08 -5.81 9.46
C ALA A 38 -9.38 -4.99 9.56
N GLY A 39 -9.53 -3.94 8.74
CA GLY A 39 -10.61 -2.97 8.82
C GLY A 39 -10.47 -1.93 9.94
N TYR A 40 -9.33 -1.89 10.64
CA TYR A 40 -9.06 -0.94 11.72
C TYR A 40 -7.57 -0.57 11.80
N LEU A 41 -7.25 0.52 12.51
CA LEU A 41 -5.87 1.01 12.66
C LEU A 41 -5.07 0.15 13.64
N PRO A 42 -3.81 -0.23 13.30
CA PRO A 42 -2.95 -0.98 14.23
C PRO A 42 -2.60 -0.16 15.47
N PHE A 43 -2.47 1.16 15.32
CA PHE A 43 -2.17 2.11 16.39
C PHE A 43 -3.27 3.15 16.49
N HIS A 44 -3.98 3.16 17.62
CA HIS A 44 -4.98 4.16 17.94
C HIS A 44 -5.01 4.37 19.45
N ASP A 45 -5.09 5.63 19.87
CA ASP A 45 -5.30 6.02 21.26
C ASP A 45 -5.86 7.45 21.32
N SER A 46 -6.67 7.73 22.34
CA SER A 46 -7.12 9.10 22.67
C SER A 46 -5.99 9.98 23.20
N ASN A 47 -5.00 9.37 23.86
CA ASN A 47 -3.83 10.06 24.37
C ASN A 47 -2.69 9.97 23.36
N LEU A 48 -2.29 11.12 22.79
CA LEU A 48 -1.20 11.20 21.83
C LEU A 48 0.13 10.64 22.37
N MET A 49 0.41 10.82 23.66
CA MET A 49 1.62 10.28 24.28
C MET A 49 1.63 8.75 24.28
N GLU A 50 0.49 8.13 24.58
CA GLU A 50 0.34 6.67 24.50
C GLU A 50 0.35 6.17 23.07
N LEU A 51 -0.23 6.92 22.13
CA LEU A 51 -0.14 6.62 20.70
C LEU A 51 1.32 6.61 20.22
N TYR A 52 2.10 7.63 20.55
CA TYR A 52 3.53 7.67 20.23
C TYR A 52 4.32 6.56 20.92
N ARG A 53 3.97 6.21 22.16
CA ARG A 53 4.58 5.07 22.86
C ARG A 53 4.29 3.75 22.15
N LYS A 54 3.05 3.54 21.69
CA LYS A 54 2.63 2.36 20.93
C LYS A 54 3.34 2.29 19.59
N ILE A 55 3.39 3.40 18.84
CA ILE A 55 4.12 3.50 17.56
C ILE A 55 5.61 3.21 17.76
N GLY A 56 6.24 3.87 18.75
CA GLY A 56 7.67 3.72 19.05
C GLY A 56 8.08 2.33 19.51
N LYS A 57 7.17 1.57 20.12
CA LYS A 57 7.39 0.17 20.52
C LYS A 57 6.80 -0.84 19.53
N ALA A 58 6.13 -0.38 18.47
CA ALA A 58 5.31 -1.20 17.60
C ALA A 58 4.36 -2.14 18.37
N GLU A 59 3.65 -1.58 19.37
CA GLU A 59 2.68 -2.31 20.19
C GLU A 59 1.30 -2.29 19.51
N TYR A 60 0.96 -3.38 18.83
CA TYR A 60 -0.33 -3.60 18.18
C TYR A 60 -0.74 -5.07 18.27
N ARG A 61 -2.01 -5.38 17.96
CA ARG A 61 -2.54 -6.75 17.99
C ARG A 61 -3.08 -7.15 16.63
N PHE A 62 -2.65 -8.32 16.15
CA PHE A 62 -3.20 -8.93 14.95
C PHE A 62 -4.60 -9.50 15.19
N PRO A 63 -5.52 -9.35 14.22
CA PRO A 63 -6.79 -10.08 14.26
C PRO A 63 -6.59 -11.60 14.19
N ASN A 64 -7.55 -12.35 14.73
CA ASN A 64 -7.48 -13.81 14.76
C ASN A 64 -7.49 -14.45 13.36
N TRP A 65 -8.14 -13.81 12.38
CA TRP A 65 -8.24 -14.29 11.01
C TRP A 65 -6.98 -14.05 10.17
N PHE A 66 -5.95 -13.37 10.68
CA PHE A 66 -4.73 -13.14 9.92
C PHE A 66 -3.94 -14.45 9.75
N PRO A 67 -3.63 -14.85 8.51
CA PRO A 67 -2.72 -15.98 8.25
C PRO A 67 -1.35 -15.72 8.87
N LEU A 68 -0.67 -16.79 9.29
CA LEU A 68 0.65 -16.69 9.92
C LEU A 68 1.67 -15.96 9.02
N GLU A 69 1.63 -16.21 7.71
CA GLU A 69 2.53 -15.55 6.75
C GLU A 69 2.37 -14.03 6.75
N VAL A 70 1.12 -13.54 6.76
CA VAL A 70 0.79 -12.11 6.81
C VAL A 70 1.31 -11.47 8.09
N ARG A 71 1.08 -12.12 9.24
CA ARG A 71 1.55 -11.61 10.54
C ARG A 71 3.07 -11.47 10.53
N ARG A 72 3.78 -12.49 10.03
CA ARG A 72 5.25 -12.48 9.93
C ARG A 72 5.76 -11.39 9.00
N LEU A 73 5.08 -11.11 7.89
CA LEU A 73 5.44 -10.04 6.98
C LEU A 73 5.20 -8.66 7.62
N LEU A 74 4.00 -8.42 8.15
CA LEU A 74 3.63 -7.15 8.79
C LEU A 74 4.52 -6.85 10.00
N SER A 75 4.91 -7.84 10.80
CA SER A 75 5.86 -7.63 11.91
C SER A 75 7.25 -7.19 11.46
N LYS A 76 7.67 -7.53 10.24
CA LYS A 76 8.94 -7.06 9.67
C LYS A 76 8.83 -5.68 9.03
N ILE A 77 7.65 -5.33 8.52
CA ILE A 77 7.35 -4.01 7.94
C ILE A 77 7.19 -2.97 9.04
N LEU A 78 6.39 -3.28 10.07
CA LEU A 78 6.13 -2.43 11.24
C LEU A 78 7.20 -2.62 12.33
N ASP A 79 8.47 -2.71 11.92
CA ASP A 79 9.61 -2.69 12.83
C ASP A 79 9.93 -1.22 13.19
N PRO A 80 9.92 -0.84 14.48
CA PRO A 80 10.16 0.54 14.88
C PRO A 80 11.61 0.99 14.62
N ASN A 81 12.55 0.05 14.44
CA ASN A 81 13.92 0.38 14.11
C ASN A 81 14.12 0.37 12.57
N PRO A 82 14.37 1.52 11.92
CA PRO A 82 14.51 1.60 10.46
C PRO A 82 15.70 0.79 9.91
N LYS A 83 16.70 0.49 10.74
CA LYS A 83 17.87 -0.31 10.33
C LYS A 83 17.55 -1.79 10.18
N THR A 84 16.67 -2.33 11.03
CA THR A 84 16.24 -3.74 10.99
C THR A 84 14.97 -3.93 10.18
N ARG A 85 14.21 -2.85 9.93
CA ARG A 85 13.04 -2.82 9.06
C ARG A 85 13.36 -3.38 7.68
N ILE A 86 12.49 -4.27 7.21
CA ILE A 86 12.61 -4.95 5.92
C ILE A 86 12.74 -3.94 4.76
N SER A 87 13.46 -4.32 3.70
CA SER A 87 13.53 -3.53 2.46
C SER A 87 12.40 -3.93 1.51
N ILE A 88 12.06 -3.03 0.58
CA ILE A 88 11.04 -3.29 -0.44
C ILE A 88 11.34 -4.56 -1.26
N THR A 89 12.61 -4.76 -1.65
CA THR A 89 13.06 -5.97 -2.38
C THR A 89 12.70 -7.25 -1.62
N LYS A 90 12.95 -7.28 -0.30
CA LYS A 90 12.63 -8.43 0.55
C LYS A 90 11.12 -8.61 0.77
N ILE A 91 10.33 -7.54 0.68
CA ILE A 91 8.86 -7.63 0.68
C ILE A 91 8.37 -8.28 -0.62
N MET A 92 8.92 -7.87 -1.77
CA MET A 92 8.57 -8.40 -3.09
C MET A 92 8.95 -9.89 -3.26
N GLU A 93 10.03 -10.31 -2.60
CA GLU A 93 10.44 -11.73 -2.53
C GLU A 93 9.57 -12.59 -1.59
N ASN A 94 8.69 -11.97 -0.79
CA ASN A 94 7.90 -12.70 0.19
C ASN A 94 6.84 -13.58 -0.47
N SER A 95 6.73 -14.83 -0.04
CA SER A 95 5.77 -15.80 -0.57
C SER A 95 4.32 -15.32 -0.48
N TRP A 96 3.94 -14.61 0.59
CA TRP A 96 2.59 -14.06 0.70
C TRP A 96 2.33 -12.95 -0.33
N PHE A 97 3.31 -12.07 -0.52
CA PHE A 97 3.21 -10.99 -1.50
C PHE A 97 3.13 -11.54 -2.93
N GLN A 98 3.94 -12.57 -3.25
CA GLN A 98 3.95 -13.19 -4.57
C GLN A 98 2.70 -14.01 -4.90
N LYS A 99 1.98 -14.53 -3.90
CA LYS A 99 0.73 -15.27 -4.12
C LYS A 99 -0.41 -14.40 -4.64
N GLY A 100 -0.40 -13.10 -4.31
CA GLY A 100 -1.43 -12.14 -4.71
C GLY A 100 -1.12 -11.34 -5.98
N LEU A 101 0.08 -11.48 -6.54
CA LEU A 101 0.45 -10.84 -7.79
C LEU A 101 0.08 -11.75 -8.96
N ASP A 102 -0.95 -11.36 -9.72
CA ASP A 102 -1.24 -12.00 -10.99
C ASP A 102 0.01 -11.99 -11.89
N PRO A 103 0.29 -13.07 -12.64
CA PRO A 103 1.44 -13.14 -13.55
C PRO A 103 1.50 -11.97 -14.55
N VAL A 104 0.36 -11.36 -14.86
CA VAL A 104 0.23 -10.22 -15.79
C VAL A 104 0.93 -8.96 -15.26
N LEU A 105 0.98 -8.76 -13.94
CA LEU A 105 1.67 -7.61 -13.33
C LEU A 105 3.20 -7.80 -13.24
N ARG A 106 3.72 -8.99 -13.58
CA ARG A 106 5.17 -9.26 -13.58
C ARG A 106 5.90 -8.70 -14.82
N ILE A 107 5.16 -8.13 -15.78
CA ILE A 107 5.69 -7.77 -17.10
C ILE A 107 6.41 -6.40 -17.12
N THR A 108 6.34 -5.57 -16.07
CA THR A 108 6.79 -4.16 -16.16
C THR A 108 8.23 -3.85 -15.73
N GLU A 109 9.11 -4.83 -15.47
CA GLU A 109 10.51 -4.52 -15.07
C GLU A 109 11.61 -5.30 -15.81
N THR A 110 11.39 -5.70 -17.06
CA THR A 110 12.51 -5.97 -17.98
C THR A 110 12.34 -5.15 -19.24
N GLY A 111 13.15 -4.10 -19.35
CA GLY A 111 13.30 -3.32 -20.58
C GLY A 111 13.71 -4.20 -21.76
N GLU A 112 13.04 -3.95 -22.89
CA GLU A 112 13.37 -4.25 -24.29
C GLU A 112 13.37 -5.72 -24.76
N LYS A 113 12.30 -6.14 -25.46
CA LYS A 113 12.17 -6.10 -26.94
C LYS A 113 10.76 -6.53 -27.41
N GLU A 114 10.20 -5.70 -28.31
CA GLU A 114 8.94 -5.78 -29.10
C GLU A 114 8.63 -7.12 -29.84
N PRO A 115 7.49 -7.24 -30.55
CA PRO A 115 6.12 -6.78 -30.27
C PRO A 115 5.13 -7.97 -30.42
N ALA A 116 3.95 -7.90 -29.80
CA ALA A 116 2.86 -8.81 -30.13
C ALA A 116 1.60 -7.99 -30.32
N ASP A 117 1.26 -7.82 -31.60
CA ASP A 117 0.01 -7.35 -32.18
C ASP A 117 -1.18 -7.45 -31.23
N LEU A 118 -1.59 -6.31 -30.66
CA LEU A 118 -2.88 -6.17 -30.01
C LEU A 118 -3.76 -5.30 -30.91
N GLU A 119 -4.70 -6.00 -31.53
CA GLU A 119 -5.81 -5.49 -32.31
C GLU A 119 -6.55 -4.40 -31.51
N VAL A 120 -6.29 -3.15 -31.90
CA VAL A 120 -7.10 -2.00 -31.52
C VAL A 120 -8.46 -2.20 -32.19
N GLU A 121 -9.55 -2.48 -31.45
CA GLU A 121 -10.97 -2.29 -31.86
C GLU A 121 -11.95 -2.88 -30.82
N ALA A 122 -11.90 -2.48 -29.54
CA ALA A 122 -12.96 -2.85 -28.59
C ALA A 122 -13.34 -1.80 -27.52
N VAL A 123 -12.84 -0.56 -27.59
CA VAL A 123 -13.21 0.49 -26.61
C VAL A 123 -14.05 1.62 -27.20
N PHE A 124 -14.13 1.74 -28.53
CA PHE A 124 -15.00 2.74 -29.18
C PHE A 124 -15.94 2.07 -30.19
N GLY A 125 -16.88 1.28 -29.68
CA GLY A 125 -17.93 0.64 -30.47
C GLY A 125 -19.33 1.10 -30.06
N SER A 126 -19.85 2.07 -30.80
CA SER A 126 -21.29 2.28 -31.03
C SER A 126 -22.11 3.01 -29.96
N ASN A 127 -22.22 4.34 -30.10
CA ASN A 127 -23.53 4.97 -29.98
C ASN A 127 -23.70 6.04 -31.06
N GLU A 128 -23.95 5.62 -32.30
CA GLU A 128 -24.66 6.44 -33.26
C GLU A 128 -26.07 5.86 -33.48
N ARG A 129 -27.10 6.67 -33.23
CA ARG A 129 -28.04 7.20 -34.25
C ARG A 129 -29.43 7.46 -33.65
N ALA A 130 -29.76 8.75 -33.54
CA ALA A 130 -31.04 9.40 -33.90
C ALA A 130 -30.96 10.83 -33.31
N ASN A 131 -31.23 11.94 -34.00
CA ASN A 131 -32.21 12.17 -35.03
C ASN A 131 -31.82 13.41 -35.85
N ALA A 132 -32.28 13.41 -37.10
CA ALA A 132 -31.99 14.32 -38.17
C ALA A 132 -32.40 15.78 -37.91
N ARG A 133 -31.54 16.66 -38.42
CA ARG A 133 -31.81 18.05 -38.74
C ARG A 133 -32.88 18.11 -39.84
N SER A 134 -34.05 18.65 -39.53
CA SER A 134 -35.05 19.06 -40.52
C SER A 134 -35.10 20.59 -40.58
N GLN A 135 -35.21 21.10 -41.80
CA GLN A 135 -35.07 22.50 -42.20
C GLN A 135 -36.31 23.36 -41.90
N SER A 136 -36.09 24.68 -42.01
CA SER A 136 -37.01 25.73 -42.52
C SER A 136 -37.90 26.47 -41.51
N THR A 137 -37.57 27.73 -41.23
CA THR A 137 -38.18 28.91 -41.90
C THR A 137 -37.29 30.13 -41.72
#